data_AF-A0A167YIC8-F1
#
_entry.id   AF-A0A167YIC8-F1
#
_cell.length_a   1.000
_cell.length_b   1.000
_cell.length_c   1.000
_cell.angle_alpha   90.00
_cell.angle_beta   90.00
_cell.angle_gamma   90.00
#
_symmetry.space_group_name_H-M   'P 1'
#
loop_
_entity.id
_entity.type
_entity.pdbx_description
1 polymer ?
#
loop_
_entity_poly.entity_id
_entity_poly.type
_entity_poly.pdbx_seq_one_letter_code
_entity_poly.pdbx_strand_id
1 'polypeptide(L)'
;MDASNSSPDQEKGEQRPCELPNLSNKDSNLEPSDHVLPLTSTSQHEEVTRHSLATEPFQPILKVLADLERDDPKFAFPAARLVGFYRRLWESCVSKHIDVQKIEQSNEILKEAGTYMRKERDGLQLRHDKQLARLRFFEQALESSRERLTSLLDDWNYPYSPNLAGLTDVAREE
;
A
#
# COMPACT_ATOMS: atom_id res chain seq x y z
N MET A 1 -11.49 53.39 -29.09
CA MET A 1 -10.62 54.42 -28.49
C MET A 1 -11.17 54.75 -27.12
N ASP A 2 -10.27 55.23 -26.26
CA ASP A 2 -10.43 55.72 -24.89
C ASP A 2 -10.43 54.67 -23.76
N ALA A 3 -9.24 54.61 -23.15
CA ALA A 3 -8.97 54.05 -21.84
C ALA A 3 -9.30 55.09 -20.74
N SER A 4 -9.61 54.61 -19.54
CA SER A 4 -9.29 55.33 -18.30
C SER A 4 -9.12 54.34 -17.16
N ASN A 5 -7.87 54.24 -16.69
CA ASN A 5 -7.49 53.58 -15.46
C ASN A 5 -7.58 54.60 -14.31
N SER A 6 -8.18 54.23 -13.18
CA SER A 6 -7.80 54.71 -11.84
C SER A 6 -8.40 53.80 -10.76
N SER A 7 -7.63 53.57 -9.70
CA SER A 7 -7.80 52.71 -8.52
C SER A 7 -7.45 53.56 -7.27
N PRO A 8 -7.58 53.15 -5.98
CA PRO A 8 -8.35 52.06 -5.32
C PRO A 8 -9.27 52.62 -4.19
N ASP A 9 -10.17 51.81 -3.59
CA ASP A 9 -10.12 51.52 -2.13
C ASP A 9 -11.09 50.42 -1.65
N GLN A 10 -10.68 49.77 -0.57
CA GLN A 10 -11.22 48.67 0.25
C GLN A 10 -12.75 48.46 0.41
N GLU A 11 -13.20 47.20 0.33
CA GLU A 11 -13.69 46.38 1.47
C GLU A 11 -14.18 45.00 0.95
N LYS A 12 -13.35 43.95 1.10
CA LYS A 12 -13.41 42.92 2.16
C LYS A 12 -14.49 41.85 1.94
N GLY A 13 -14.07 40.82 1.19
CA GLY A 13 -14.81 39.60 0.92
C GLY A 13 -14.93 38.64 2.11
N GLU A 14 -15.87 37.73 1.93
CA GLU A 14 -16.37 36.67 2.80
C GLU A 14 -15.28 35.78 3.42
N GLN A 15 -15.35 35.56 4.75
CA GLN A 15 -14.72 34.40 5.39
C GLN A 15 -15.60 33.81 6.50
N ARG A 16 -15.89 32.52 6.35
CA ARG A 16 -16.54 31.60 7.30
C ARG A 16 -15.73 31.48 8.61
N PRO A 17 -16.40 31.22 9.75
CA PRO A 17 -15.73 31.09 11.04
C PRO A 17 -15.51 29.63 11.50
N CYS A 18 -14.56 29.53 12.42
CA CYS A 18 -14.42 28.56 13.52
C CYS A 18 -13.40 27.41 13.36
N GLU A 19 -12.26 27.70 13.99
CA GLU A 19 -11.11 26.90 14.38
C GLU A 19 -11.46 25.71 15.31
N LEU A 20 -10.63 24.65 15.25
CA LEU A 20 -10.22 23.79 16.37
C LEU A 20 -8.84 23.14 16.03
N PRO A 21 -8.06 22.66 17.01
CA PRO A 21 -6.80 23.31 17.38
C PRO A 21 -5.54 22.64 16.80
N ASN A 22 -4.54 23.49 16.55
CA ASN A 22 -3.15 23.12 16.32
C ASN A 22 -2.55 22.44 17.56
N LEU A 23 -2.35 21.13 17.48
CA LEU A 23 -1.36 20.41 18.27
C LEU A 23 -0.31 19.82 17.30
N SER A 24 0.44 20.72 16.66
CA SER A 24 1.68 20.34 15.97
C SER A 24 2.79 20.38 17.00
N ASN A 25 3.08 19.21 17.56
CA ASN A 25 4.28 19.00 18.35
C ASN A 25 5.49 19.11 17.42
N LYS A 26 6.35 20.02 17.83
CA LYS A 26 7.64 20.38 17.29
C LYS A 26 8.64 19.21 17.35
N ASP A 27 9.47 19.14 16.31
CA ASP A 27 10.78 18.46 16.19
C ASP A 27 10.81 16.92 16.28
N SER A 28 11.05 16.26 15.14
CA SER A 28 12.20 15.35 15.01
C SER A 28 12.37 14.84 13.57
N ASN A 29 13.58 15.15 13.06
CA ASN A 29 14.28 14.49 11.96
C ASN A 29 13.66 14.55 10.56
N LEU A 30 14.28 15.40 9.72
CA LEU A 30 14.53 15.06 8.32
C LEU A 30 15.14 13.66 8.29
N GLU A 31 14.38 12.65 7.89
CA GLU A 31 14.99 11.54 7.18
C GLU A 31 15.23 11.99 5.74
N PRO A 32 16.48 11.97 5.23
CA PRO A 32 16.67 11.91 3.80
C PRO A 32 16.12 10.55 3.36
N SER A 33 15.11 10.56 2.50
CA SER A 33 14.63 9.37 1.80
C SER A 33 15.73 8.86 0.86
N ASP A 34 16.73 8.18 1.40
CA ASP A 34 17.82 7.50 0.69
C ASP A 34 17.41 6.06 0.31
N HIS A 35 16.27 5.92 -0.36
CA HIS A 35 15.82 4.65 -0.94
C HIS A 35 15.70 4.71 -2.47
N VAL A 36 16.56 5.51 -3.10
CA VAL A 36 16.94 5.28 -4.49
C VAL A 36 18.39 4.85 -4.49
N LEU A 37 18.60 3.55 -4.23
CA LEU A 37 19.88 2.90 -4.55
C LEU A 37 20.18 3.21 -6.02
N PRO A 38 21.31 3.85 -6.34
CA PRO A 38 21.71 4.07 -7.72
C PRO A 38 21.86 2.70 -8.39
N LEU A 39 20.88 2.33 -9.24
CA LEU A 39 20.84 1.06 -9.95
C LEU A 39 22.13 0.79 -10.76
N THR A 40 22.87 1.84 -11.10
CA THR A 40 24.18 1.81 -11.77
C THR A 40 25.34 1.33 -10.89
N SER A 41 25.28 1.51 -9.57
CA SER A 41 26.34 1.05 -8.64
C SER A 41 26.27 -0.47 -8.39
N THR A 42 25.06 -1.03 -8.44
CA THR A 42 24.82 -2.45 -8.20
C THR A 42 25.37 -3.33 -9.32
N SER A 43 25.30 -2.88 -10.59
CA SER A 43 25.74 -3.71 -11.73
C SER A 43 27.27 -3.85 -11.78
N GLN A 44 28.02 -2.79 -11.48
CA GLN A 44 29.49 -2.83 -11.50
C GLN A 44 30.04 -3.72 -10.39
N HIS A 45 29.49 -3.59 -9.17
CA HIS A 45 29.87 -4.47 -8.07
C HIS A 45 29.58 -5.93 -8.42
N GLU A 46 28.43 -6.20 -9.02
CA GLU A 46 28.03 -7.56 -9.34
C GLU A 46 28.89 -8.19 -10.44
N GLU A 47 29.27 -7.41 -11.45
CA GLU A 47 30.22 -7.84 -12.48
C GLU A 47 31.58 -8.18 -11.85
N VAL A 48 32.08 -7.34 -10.95
CA VAL A 48 33.31 -7.61 -10.18
C VAL A 48 33.18 -8.89 -9.35
N THR A 49 32.04 -9.09 -8.67
CA THR A 49 31.79 -10.31 -7.87
C THR A 49 31.72 -11.56 -8.74
N ARG A 50 31.02 -11.51 -9.87
CA ARG A 50 30.96 -12.59 -10.87
C ARG A 50 32.36 -12.96 -11.35
N HIS A 51 33.16 -11.97 -11.73
CA HIS A 51 34.52 -12.19 -12.20
C HIS A 51 35.44 -12.76 -11.13
N SER A 52 35.33 -12.28 -9.88
CA SER A 52 36.09 -12.81 -8.75
C SER A 52 35.79 -14.30 -8.52
N LEU A 53 34.51 -14.65 -8.36
CA LEU A 53 34.06 -16.03 -8.11
C LEU A 53 34.36 -16.97 -9.29
N ALA A 54 34.38 -16.44 -10.51
CA ALA A 54 34.71 -17.23 -11.69
C ALA A 54 36.23 -17.47 -11.85
N THR A 55 37.07 -16.52 -11.42
CA THR A 55 38.51 -16.54 -11.74
C THR A 55 39.35 -17.10 -10.58
N GLU A 56 38.95 -16.85 -9.34
CA GLU A 56 39.67 -17.29 -8.13
C GLU A 56 39.97 -18.81 -8.12
N PRO A 57 39.01 -19.71 -8.43
CA PRO A 57 39.26 -21.15 -8.39
C PRO A 57 40.31 -21.63 -9.40
N PHE A 58 40.53 -20.87 -10.48
CA PHE A 58 41.45 -21.23 -11.54
C PHE A 58 42.85 -20.63 -11.37
N GLN A 59 43.10 -19.77 -10.40
CA GLN A 59 44.43 -19.17 -10.18
C GLN A 59 45.55 -20.22 -10.03
N PRO A 60 45.39 -21.32 -9.27
CA PRO A 60 46.43 -22.33 -9.13
C PRO A 60 46.75 -23.03 -10.45
N ILE A 61 45.71 -23.42 -11.21
CA ILE A 61 45.92 -24.16 -12.46
C ILE A 61 46.47 -23.27 -13.57
N LEU A 62 46.12 -21.98 -13.59
CA LEU A 62 46.75 -21.03 -14.51
C LEU A 62 48.26 -20.92 -14.27
N LYS A 63 48.69 -20.94 -13.00
CA LYS A 63 50.11 -20.93 -12.65
C LYS A 63 50.81 -22.20 -13.15
N VAL A 64 50.21 -23.37 -12.92
CA VAL A 64 50.73 -24.65 -13.42
C VAL A 64 50.80 -24.68 -14.96
N LEU A 65 49.81 -24.10 -15.65
CA LEU A 65 49.84 -24.00 -17.11
C LEU A 65 50.97 -23.08 -17.61
N ALA A 66 51.25 -21.98 -16.92
CA ALA A 66 52.36 -21.09 -17.25
C ALA A 66 53.72 -21.77 -17.05
N ASP A 67 53.87 -22.60 -16.01
CA ASP A 67 55.07 -23.41 -15.79
C ASP A 67 55.19 -24.50 -16.88
N LEU A 68 54.09 -25.18 -17.20
CA LEU A 68 54.05 -26.21 -18.25
C LEU A 68 54.38 -25.66 -19.65
N GLU A 69 53.97 -24.44 -19.98
CA GLU A 69 54.34 -23.76 -21.24
C GLU A 69 55.84 -23.58 -21.38
N ARG A 70 56.56 -23.38 -20.26
CA ARG A 70 58.02 -23.24 -20.23
C ARG A 70 58.72 -24.60 -20.29
N ASP A 71 58.20 -25.60 -19.57
CA ASP A 71 58.86 -26.88 -19.38
C ASP A 71 58.55 -27.89 -20.51
N ASP A 72 57.31 -27.95 -20.98
CA ASP A 72 56.88 -28.82 -22.08
C ASP A 72 55.77 -28.19 -22.94
N PRO A 73 56.13 -27.36 -23.93
CA PRO A 73 55.17 -26.63 -24.75
C PRO A 73 54.27 -27.55 -25.59
N LYS A 74 54.64 -28.82 -25.79
CA LYS A 74 53.83 -29.78 -26.57
C LYS A 74 52.53 -30.16 -25.83
N PHE A 75 52.55 -30.19 -24.50
CA PHE A 75 51.37 -30.49 -23.69
C PHE A 75 50.67 -29.23 -23.16
N ALA A 76 51.37 -28.09 -23.10
CA ALA A 76 50.82 -26.84 -22.61
C ALA A 76 49.56 -26.39 -23.36
N PHE A 77 49.58 -26.43 -24.70
CA PHE A 77 48.44 -25.97 -25.51
C PHE A 77 47.19 -26.86 -25.35
N PRO A 78 47.27 -28.21 -25.44
CA PRO A 78 46.13 -29.07 -25.14
C PRO A 78 45.58 -28.88 -23.71
N ALA A 79 46.45 -28.76 -22.72
CA ALA A 79 46.05 -28.55 -21.32
C ALA A 79 45.35 -27.20 -21.13
N ALA A 80 45.92 -26.12 -21.67
CA ALA A 80 45.32 -24.79 -21.63
C ALA A 80 43.96 -24.74 -22.33
N ARG A 81 43.81 -25.44 -23.47
CA ARG A 81 42.53 -25.56 -24.17
C ARG A 81 41.46 -26.25 -23.33
N LEU A 82 41.81 -27.34 -22.64
CA LEU A 82 40.90 -28.05 -21.74
C LEU A 82 40.47 -27.17 -20.56
N VAL A 83 41.43 -26.52 -19.90
CA VAL A 83 41.16 -25.60 -18.79
C VAL A 83 40.30 -24.42 -19.25
N GLY A 84 40.52 -23.91 -20.46
CA GLY A 84 39.71 -22.86 -21.07
C GLY A 84 38.24 -23.26 -21.25
N PHE A 85 37.96 -24.50 -21.66
CA PHE A 85 36.57 -25.00 -21.74
C PHE A 85 35.92 -25.09 -20.37
N TYR A 86 36.62 -25.64 -19.37
CA TYR A 86 36.10 -25.73 -18.01
C TYR A 86 35.85 -24.38 -17.38
N ARG A 87 36.75 -23.40 -17.58
CA ARG A 87 36.57 -22.03 -17.10
C ARG A 87 35.29 -21.40 -17.63
N ARG A 88 35.02 -21.52 -18.94
CA ARG A 88 33.79 -20.95 -19.56
C ARG A 88 32.52 -21.60 -19.01
N LEU A 89 32.54 -22.91 -18.77
CA LEU A 89 31.43 -23.61 -18.14
C LEU A 89 31.22 -23.12 -16.71
N TRP A 90 32.30 -22.97 -15.94
CA TRP A 90 32.26 -22.45 -14.58
C TRP A 90 31.72 -21.02 -14.51
N GLU A 91 32.20 -20.12 -15.37
CA GLU A 91 31.69 -18.76 -15.53
C GLU A 91 30.16 -18.74 -15.75
N SER A 92 29.67 -19.62 -16.62
CA SER A 92 28.23 -19.77 -16.86
C SER A 92 27.47 -20.27 -15.63
N CYS A 93 28.02 -21.24 -14.90
CA CYS A 93 27.43 -21.77 -13.67
C CYS A 93 27.37 -20.71 -12.56
N VAL A 94 28.45 -19.96 -12.34
CA VAL A 94 28.51 -18.87 -11.35
C VAL A 94 27.52 -17.77 -11.69
N SER A 95 27.43 -17.36 -12.96
CA SER A 95 26.46 -16.35 -13.39
C SER A 95 25.03 -16.80 -13.09
N LYS A 96 24.66 -18.02 -13.50
CA LYS A 96 23.31 -18.56 -13.23
C LYS A 96 23.03 -18.68 -11.75
N HIS A 97 24.02 -19.05 -10.94
CA HIS A 97 23.86 -19.15 -9.49
C HIS A 97 23.54 -17.79 -8.85
N ILE A 98 24.26 -16.74 -9.24
CA ILE A 98 24.00 -15.36 -8.76
C ILE A 98 22.62 -14.90 -9.19
N ASP A 99 22.22 -15.16 -10.44
CA ASP A 99 20.90 -14.80 -10.93
C ASP A 99 19.79 -15.55 -10.16
N VAL A 100 19.99 -16.83 -9.83
CA VAL A 100 19.06 -17.61 -8.99
C VAL A 100 18.97 -17.02 -7.59
N GLN A 101 20.09 -16.68 -6.95
CA GLN A 101 20.08 -16.04 -5.63
C GLN A 101 19.31 -14.72 -5.62
N LYS A 102 19.46 -13.91 -6.66
CA LYS A 102 18.72 -12.67 -6.83
C LYS A 102 17.22 -12.89 -6.95
N ILE A 103 16.83 -13.87 -7.76
CA ILE A 103 15.42 -14.23 -7.93
C ILE A 103 14.85 -14.72 -6.59
N GLU A 104 15.59 -15.54 -5.86
CA GLU A 104 15.18 -16.04 -4.55
C GLU A 104 15.00 -14.89 -3.54
N GLN A 105 15.97 -13.97 -3.45
CA GLN A 105 15.86 -12.79 -2.60
C GLN A 105 14.66 -11.91 -2.99
N SER A 106 14.46 -11.65 -4.28
CA SER A 106 13.31 -10.89 -4.76
C SER A 106 11.98 -11.59 -4.46
N ASN A 107 11.95 -12.92 -4.52
CA ASN A 107 10.76 -13.69 -4.21
C ASN A 107 10.42 -13.61 -2.73
N GLU A 108 11.40 -13.67 -1.83
CA GLU A 108 11.17 -13.48 -0.40
C GLU A 108 10.62 -12.08 -0.08
N ILE A 109 11.19 -11.03 -0.68
CA ILE A 109 10.66 -9.66 -0.55
C ILE A 109 9.19 -9.59 -1.05
N LEU A 110 8.90 -10.24 -2.18
CA LEU A 110 7.55 -10.25 -2.73
C LEU A 110 6.56 -11.02 -1.85
N LYS A 111 6.99 -12.15 -1.26
CA LYS A 111 6.19 -12.92 -0.30
C LYS A 111 5.86 -12.06 0.92
N GLU A 112 6.85 -11.38 1.49
CA GLU A 112 6.66 -10.50 2.64
C GLU A 112 5.67 -9.38 2.31
N ALA A 113 5.87 -8.66 1.21
CA ALA A 113 4.92 -7.66 0.72
C ALA A 113 3.51 -8.24 0.52
N GLY A 114 3.40 -9.45 -0.02
CA GLY A 114 2.13 -10.15 -0.20
C GLY A 114 1.42 -10.47 1.12
N THR A 115 2.17 -10.87 2.16
CA THR A 115 1.61 -11.09 3.50
C THR A 115 1.13 -9.79 4.15
N TYR A 116 1.88 -8.70 4.00
CA TYR A 116 1.51 -7.38 4.47
C TYR A 116 0.20 -6.89 3.81
N MET A 117 0.13 -6.94 2.48
CA MET A 117 -1.05 -6.50 1.73
C MET A 117 -2.30 -7.32 2.07
N ARG A 118 -2.13 -8.62 2.32
CA ARG A 118 -3.22 -9.48 2.82
C ARG A 118 -3.75 -8.98 4.16
N LYS A 119 -2.87 -8.66 5.11
CA LYS A 119 -3.26 -8.13 6.42
C LYS A 119 -4.01 -6.81 6.31
N GLU A 120 -3.52 -5.88 5.47
CA GLU A 120 -4.18 -4.60 5.25
C GLU A 120 -5.56 -4.76 4.63
N ARG A 121 -5.70 -5.62 3.60
CA ARG A 121 -7.00 -5.93 2.99
C ARG A 121 -7.96 -6.52 4.02
N ASP A 122 -7.52 -7.51 4.80
CA ASP A 122 -8.37 -8.19 5.78
C ASP A 122 -8.81 -7.20 6.88
N GLY A 123 -7.92 -6.30 7.30
CA GLY A 123 -8.24 -5.20 8.20
C GLY A 123 -9.25 -4.21 7.63
N LEU A 124 -9.12 -3.85 6.34
CA LEU A 124 -10.07 -2.98 5.65
C LEU A 124 -11.45 -3.63 5.52
N GLN A 125 -11.50 -4.91 5.16
CA GLN A 125 -12.74 -5.69 5.07
C GLN A 125 -13.46 -5.70 6.43
N LEU A 126 -12.73 -5.96 7.52
CA LEU A 126 -13.31 -5.93 8.86
C LEU A 126 -13.91 -4.57 9.21
N ARG A 127 -13.23 -3.46 8.86
CA ARG A 127 -13.77 -2.11 9.07
C ARG A 127 -15.03 -1.87 8.23
N HIS A 128 -15.03 -2.33 6.99
CA HIS A 128 -16.19 -2.23 6.10
C HIS A 128 -17.40 -2.98 6.67
N ASP A 129 -17.23 -4.23 7.07
CA ASP A 129 -18.30 -5.06 7.64
C ASP A 129 -18.87 -4.45 8.91
N LYS A 130 -18.01 -3.86 9.76
CA LYS A 130 -18.44 -3.14 10.96
C LYS A 130 -19.31 -1.93 10.64
N GLN A 131 -18.96 -1.17 9.60
CA GLN A 131 -19.77 -0.02 9.18
C GLN A 131 -21.10 -0.48 8.59
N LEU A 132 -21.11 -1.55 7.80
CA LEU A 132 -22.36 -2.15 7.29
C LEU A 132 -23.27 -2.62 8.42
N ALA A 133 -22.73 -3.30 9.44
CA ALA A 133 -23.50 -3.72 10.59
C ALA A 133 -24.12 -2.53 11.35
N ARG A 134 -23.34 -1.44 11.51
CA ARG A 134 -23.83 -0.21 12.14
C ARG A 134 -24.92 0.47 11.32
N LEU A 135 -24.78 0.51 9.99
CA LEU A 135 -25.77 1.10 9.10
C LEU A 135 -27.10 0.33 9.16
N ARG A 136 -27.05 -1.01 9.09
CA ARG A 136 -28.24 -1.87 9.24
C ARG A 136 -28.92 -1.68 10.59
N PHE A 137 -28.13 -1.55 11.66
CA PHE A 137 -28.67 -1.26 12.98
C PHE A 137 -29.46 0.06 12.99
N PHE A 138 -28.89 1.13 12.42
CA PHE A 138 -29.60 2.41 12.36
C PHE A 138 -30.83 2.37 11.48
N GLU A 139 -30.77 1.68 10.34
CA GLU A 139 -31.91 1.47 9.47
C GLU A 139 -33.07 0.82 10.23
N GLN A 140 -32.80 -0.27 10.97
CA GLN A 140 -33.81 -0.96 11.77
C GLN A 140 -34.35 -0.08 12.91
N ALA A 141 -33.48 0.66 13.59
CA ALA A 141 -33.89 1.55 14.68
C ALA A 141 -34.78 2.70 14.18
N LEU A 142 -34.44 3.27 13.02
CA LEU A 142 -35.24 4.32 12.37
C LEU A 142 -36.58 3.77 11.92
N GLU A 143 -36.61 2.60 11.30
CA GLU A 143 -37.85 1.95 10.88
C GLU A 143 -38.77 1.68 12.07
N SER A 144 -38.23 1.09 13.14
CA SER A 144 -39.00 0.86 14.37
C SER A 144 -39.50 2.16 15.01
N SER A 145 -38.69 3.22 15.00
CA SER A 145 -39.11 4.53 15.51
C SER A 145 -40.23 5.15 14.69
N ARG A 146 -40.19 4.96 13.35
CA ARG A 146 -41.22 5.42 12.43
C ARG A 146 -42.53 4.69 12.68
N GLU A 147 -42.49 3.35 12.74
CA GLU A 147 -43.67 2.52 13.04
C GLU A 147 -44.35 2.94 14.34
N ARG A 148 -43.57 3.15 15.41
CA ARG A 148 -44.08 3.61 16.70
C ARG A 148 -44.64 5.03 16.65
N LEU A 149 -44.02 5.94 15.90
CA LEU A 149 -44.54 7.29 15.72
C LEU A 149 -45.89 7.25 14.98
N THR A 150 -45.98 6.45 13.91
CA THR A 150 -47.21 6.26 13.15
C THR A 150 -48.32 5.71 14.03
N SER A 151 -48.07 4.66 14.83
CA SER A 151 -49.09 4.10 15.72
C SER A 151 -49.60 5.10 16.75
N LEU A 152 -48.71 5.92 17.34
CA LEU A 152 -49.10 6.98 18.28
C LEU A 152 -49.93 8.07 17.60
N LEU A 153 -49.62 8.40 16.35
CA LEU A 153 -50.40 9.36 15.56
C LEU A 153 -51.79 8.82 15.25
N ASP A 154 -51.89 7.54 14.90
CA ASP A 154 -53.16 6.87 14.61
C ASP A 154 -54.03 6.78 15.87
N ASP A 155 -53.45 6.42 17.02
CA ASP A 155 -54.13 6.41 18.33
C ASP A 155 -54.63 7.81 18.70
N TRP A 156 -53.85 8.87 18.43
CA TRP A 156 -54.25 10.25 18.70
C TRP A 156 -55.38 10.73 17.78
N ASN A 157 -55.36 10.33 16.51
CA ASN A 157 -56.41 10.64 15.53
C ASN A 157 -57.65 9.76 15.68
N TYR A 158 -57.66 8.80 16.62
CA TYR A 158 -58.83 7.99 16.89
C TYR A 158 -59.95 8.89 17.44
N PRO A 159 -61.10 9.00 16.75
CA PRO A 159 -62.20 9.80 17.25
C PRO A 159 -62.76 9.09 18.49
N TYR A 160 -62.42 9.61 19.68
CA TYR A 160 -63.18 9.32 20.87
C TYR A 160 -64.58 9.90 20.62
N SER A 161 -65.51 9.07 20.14
CA SER A 161 -66.93 9.39 20.22
C SER A 161 -67.40 8.93 21.60
N PRO A 162 -67.42 9.79 22.64
CA PRO A 162 -68.40 9.53 23.68
C PRO A 162 -69.73 9.68 22.96
N ASN A 163 -70.48 8.58 22.86
CA ASN A 163 -71.85 8.59 22.39
C ASN A 163 -72.65 9.60 23.24
N LEU A 164 -72.68 10.85 22.78
CA LEU A 164 -73.62 11.90 23.18
C LEU A 164 -74.98 11.71 22.46
N ALA A 165 -75.25 10.50 21.99
CA ALA A 165 -76.53 10.07 21.42
C ALA A 165 -77.43 9.41 22.48
N GLY A 166 -77.30 9.81 23.76
CA GLY A 166 -78.09 9.29 24.89
C GLY A 166 -78.72 10.38 25.76
N LEU A 167 -78.82 11.62 25.28
CA LEU A 167 -79.55 12.69 25.96
C LEU A 167 -80.54 13.34 24.99
N THR A 168 -81.50 12.54 24.53
CA THR A 168 -82.74 13.06 23.99
C THR A 168 -83.84 12.67 24.97
N ASP A 169 -84.48 13.72 25.51
CA ASP A 169 -85.83 13.73 26.06
C ASP A 169 -86.05 13.21 27.50
N VAL A 170 -86.10 14.14 28.46
CA VAL A 170 -87.10 14.12 29.55
C VAL A 170 -87.57 15.56 29.82
N ALA A 171 -88.68 15.90 29.18
CA ALA A 171 -89.88 16.53 29.74
C ALA A 171 -89.78 17.73 30.71
N ARG A 172 -90.27 18.86 30.16
CA ARG A 172 -91.18 19.86 30.75
C ARG A 172 -92.01 19.38 31.96
N GLU A 173 -91.95 20.12 33.08
CA GLU A 173 -92.97 20.40 34.13
C GLU A 173 -92.21 21.15 35.26
N GLU A 174 -92.52 22.34 35.77
CA GLU A 174 -93.58 23.36 35.65
C GLU A 174 -92.92 24.75 35.71
#